data_AF-A0A3S0S1Y0-F1
#
_entry.id   AF-A0A3S0S1Y0-F1
#
_cell.length_a   1.000
_cell.length_b   1.000
_cell.length_c   1.000
_cell.angle_alpha   90.00
_cell.angle_beta   90.00
_cell.angle_gamma   90.00
#
_symmetry.space_group_name_H-M   'P 1'
#
loop_
_entity.id
_entity.type
_entity.pdbx_description
1 polymer ?
#
loop_
_entity_poly.entity_id
_entity_poly.type
_entity_poly.pdbx_seq_one_letter_code
_entity_poly.pdbx_strand_id
1 'polypeptide(L)'
;MKHALMAALFSLSACASSGEPQPLPGSLTYGGKVVHSPYRPGMVVKNTFLGDFGYRVFETYVVQPDGTLKLTAQSTGPDFLWQ
;
A
#
# COMPACT_ATOMS: atom_id res chain seq x y z
N MET A 1 35.15 34.54 21.47
CA MET A 1 35.13 33.07 21.57
C MET A 1 33.65 32.68 21.70
N LYS A 2 32.89 32.40 20.62
CA LYS A 2 32.80 31.09 19.91
C LYS A 2 32.95 29.99 20.98
N HIS A 3 31.91 29.31 21.46
CA HIS A 3 30.90 28.55 20.72
C HIS A 3 29.62 28.43 21.57
N ALA A 4 28.50 28.99 21.10
CA ALA A 4 27.19 28.62 21.61
C ALA A 4 26.79 27.32 20.92
N LEU A 5 26.75 26.24 21.70
CA LEU A 5 26.39 24.89 21.30
C LEU A 5 24.98 24.88 20.66
N MET A 6 24.91 24.78 19.33
CA MET A 6 23.68 24.39 18.64
C MET A 6 23.45 22.90 18.84
N ALA A 7 22.70 22.54 19.88
CA ALA A 7 22.07 21.24 19.97
C ALA A 7 20.69 21.32 19.29
N ALA A 8 20.67 21.23 17.96
CA ALA A 8 19.44 21.04 17.20
C ALA A 8 19.00 19.59 17.34
N LEU A 9 18.16 19.30 18.33
CA LEU A 9 17.45 18.02 18.42
C LEU A 9 16.43 17.95 17.27
N PHE A 10 16.79 17.27 16.19
CA PHE A 10 15.84 16.79 15.20
C PHE A 10 15.09 15.60 15.79
N SER A 11 13.94 15.85 16.40
CA SER A 11 12.96 14.82 16.73
C SER A 11 12.28 14.36 15.45
N LEU A 12 12.81 13.29 14.83
CA LEU A 12 12.08 12.58 13.76
C LEU A 12 10.87 11.89 14.40
N SER A 13 9.71 12.53 14.31
CA SER A 13 8.42 11.86 14.54
C SER A 13 8.17 10.91 13.36
N ALA A 14 8.46 9.62 13.56
CA ALA A 14 8.08 8.58 12.62
C ALA A 14 6.55 8.41 12.71
N CYS A 15 5.82 9.00 11.76
CA CYS A 15 4.38 8.77 11.62
C CYS A 15 4.19 7.36 11.04
N ALA A 16 4.05 6.36 11.91
CA ALA A 16 3.61 5.03 11.50
C ALA A 16 2.11 5.11 11.17
N SER A 17 1.79 5.36 9.89
CA SER A 17 0.42 5.30 9.40
C SER A 17 -0.07 3.85 9.48
N SER A 18 -0.78 3.52 10.55
CA SER A 18 -1.56 2.30 10.70
C SER A 18 -2.96 2.43 10.08
N GLY A 19 -3.09 3.29 9.06
CA GLY A 19 -4.34 3.51 8.33
C GLY A 19 -4.65 2.38 7.35
N GLU A 20 -5.90 2.30 6.91
CA GLU A 20 -6.29 1.41 5.82
C GLU A 20 -5.40 1.69 4.58
N PRO A 21 -4.91 0.63 3.90
CA PRO A 21 -4.07 0.79 2.72
C PRO A 21 -4.81 1.59 1.64
N GLN A 22 -4.11 2.53 1.02
CA GLN A 22 -4.67 3.34 -0.05
C GLN A 22 -4.32 2.74 -1.42
N PRO A 23 -5.28 2.66 -2.36
CA PRO A 23 -5.01 2.22 -3.72
C PRO A 23 -4.01 3.15 -4.42
N LEU A 24 -3.03 2.56 -5.12
CA LEU A 24 -2.02 3.24 -5.94
C LEU A 24 -2.39 3.17 -7.43
N PRO A 25 -1.79 4.00 -8.30
CA PRO A 25 -1.92 3.82 -9.75
C PRO A 25 -1.55 2.39 -10.15
N GLY A 26 -2.50 1.62 -10.72
CA GLY A 26 -2.35 0.20 -11.03
C GLY A 26 -3.13 -0.75 -10.12
N SER A 27 -3.62 -0.27 -8.98
CA SER A 27 -4.55 -1.00 -8.11
C SER A 27 -5.90 -1.21 -8.78
N LEU A 28 -6.59 -2.30 -8.42
CA LEU A 28 -7.91 -2.63 -8.98
C LEU A 28 -8.97 -1.59 -8.61
N THR A 29 -8.84 -0.98 -7.42
CA THR A 29 -9.76 0.03 -6.88
C THR A 29 -9.23 1.46 -6.96
N TYR A 30 -8.20 1.71 -7.75
CA TYR A 30 -7.62 3.05 -7.92
C TYR A 30 -8.65 4.05 -8.47
N GLY A 31 -8.58 5.30 -8.02
CA GLY A 31 -9.44 6.38 -8.51
C GLY A 31 -10.93 6.24 -8.15
N GLY A 32 -11.27 5.47 -7.12
CA GLY A 32 -12.66 5.21 -6.73
C GLY A 32 -13.37 4.17 -7.61
N LYS A 33 -12.61 3.40 -8.40
CA LYS A 33 -13.16 2.32 -9.23
C LYS A 33 -13.73 1.22 -8.35
N VAL A 34 -14.97 0.81 -8.63
CA VAL A 34 -15.62 -0.34 -8.01
C VAL A 34 -15.45 -1.56 -8.92
N VAL A 35 -14.80 -2.61 -8.43
CA VAL A 35 -14.58 -3.86 -9.16
C VAL A 35 -15.35 -4.98 -8.49
N HIS A 36 -16.13 -5.72 -9.29
CA HIS A 36 -16.85 -6.91 -8.84
C HIS A 36 -16.07 -8.16 -9.22
N SER A 37 -15.93 -9.07 -8.27
CA SER A 37 -15.27 -10.36 -8.44
C SER A 37 -16.30 -11.47 -8.58
N PRO A 38 -16.09 -12.47 -9.46
CA PRO A 38 -16.96 -13.64 -9.56
C PRO A 38 -16.76 -14.63 -8.39
N TYR A 39 -15.77 -14.41 -7.53
CA TYR A 39 -15.51 -15.29 -6.39
C TYR A 39 -16.52 -15.08 -5.25
N ARG A 40 -16.60 -16.06 -4.36
CA ARG A 40 -17.48 -16.00 -3.18
C ARG A 40 -17.03 -14.90 -2.20
N PRO A 41 -17.95 -14.30 -1.43
CA PRO A 41 -17.58 -13.40 -0.35
C PRO A 41 -16.57 -14.02 0.63
N GLY A 42 -15.64 -13.21 1.12
CA GLY A 42 -14.53 -13.63 1.99
C GLY A 42 -13.32 -14.22 1.26
N MET A 43 -13.43 -14.52 -0.03
CA MET A 43 -12.29 -14.98 -0.83
C MET A 43 -11.26 -13.88 -1.03
N VAL A 44 -9.99 -14.29 -1.13
CA VAL A 44 -8.86 -13.40 -1.34
C VAL A 44 -8.53 -13.29 -2.83
N VAL A 45 -8.35 -12.06 -3.32
CA VAL A 45 -7.83 -11.75 -4.66
C VAL A 45 -6.50 -11.03 -4.51
N LYS A 46 -5.48 -11.50 -5.21
CA LYS A 46 -4.16 -10.86 -5.21
C LYS A 46 -3.96 -10.08 -6.50
N ASN A 47 -3.42 -8.87 -6.39
CA ASN A 47 -2.98 -8.07 -7.52
C ASN A 47 -1.50 -7.73 -7.33
N THR A 48 -0.72 -7.78 -8.40
CA THR A 48 0.70 -7.43 -8.32
C THR A 48 1.10 -6.73 -9.59
N PHE A 49 1.74 -5.59 -9.45
CA PHE A 49 2.13 -4.74 -10.57
C PHE A 49 3.42 -3.99 -10.26
N LEU A 50 4.08 -3.51 -11.32
CA LEU A 50 5.23 -2.62 -11.20
C LEU A 50 4.73 -1.22 -10.85
N GLY A 51 5.11 -0.74 -9.67
CA GLY A 51 4.88 0.63 -9.22
C GLY A 51 6.07 1.53 -9.57
N ASP A 52 6.17 2.64 -8.85
CA ASP A 52 7.19 3.64 -9.11
C ASP A 52 8.60 3.15 -8.75
N PHE A 53 9.59 3.73 -9.43
CA PHE A 53 11.03 3.53 -9.14
C PHE A 53 11.49 2.06 -9.15
N GLY A 54 10.81 1.18 -9.90
CA GLY A 54 11.19 -0.24 -10.00
C GLY A 54 10.78 -1.08 -8.79
N TYR A 55 9.88 -0.57 -7.94
CA TYR A 55 9.28 -1.36 -6.86
C TYR A 55 8.05 -2.11 -7.39
N ARG A 56 7.89 -3.37 -6.98
CA ARG A 56 6.60 -4.06 -7.13
C ARG A 56 5.70 -3.70 -5.98
N VAL A 57 4.42 -3.54 -6.30
CA VAL A 57 3.34 -3.41 -5.34
C VAL A 57 2.60 -4.74 -5.28
N PHE A 58 2.41 -5.25 -4.07
CA PHE A 58 1.66 -6.46 -3.78
C PHE A 58 0.40 -6.06 -3.01
N GLU A 59 -0.75 -6.42 -3.56
CA GLU A 59 -2.03 -6.07 -2.97
C GLU A 59 -2.85 -7.32 -2.70
N THR A 60 -3.54 -7.28 -1.58
CA THR A 60 -4.49 -8.30 -1.15
C THR A 60 -5.85 -7.67 -0.99
N TYR A 61 -6.83 -8.23 -1.69
CA TYR A 61 -8.22 -7.83 -1.64
C TYR A 61 -9.08 -8.94 -1.06
N VAL A 62 -10.15 -8.56 -0.35
CA VAL A 62 -11.18 -9.48 0.10
C VAL A 62 -12.49 -9.14 -0.61
N VAL A 63 -13.13 -10.17 -1.18
CA VAL A 63 -14.46 -10.05 -1.80
C VAL A 63 -15.49 -9.77 -0.70
N GLN A 64 -16.19 -8.65 -0.82
CA GLN A 64 -17.25 -8.23 0.08
C GLN A 64 -18.55 -9.01 -0.17
N PRO A 65 -19.55 -8.94 0.72
CA PRO A 65 -20.84 -9.62 0.54
C PRO A 65 -21.59 -9.25 -0.75
N ASP A 66 -21.39 -8.03 -1.26
CA ASP A 66 -21.95 -7.53 -2.52
C ASP A 66 -21.11 -7.91 -3.76
N GLY A 67 -20.02 -8.66 -3.57
CA GLY A 67 -19.10 -9.07 -4.63
C GLY A 67 -18.02 -8.03 -4.95
N THR A 68 -18.02 -6.86 -4.32
CA THR A 68 -17.00 -5.83 -4.54
C THR A 68 -15.66 -6.21 -3.92
N LEU A 69 -14.57 -5.65 -4.43
CA LEU A 69 -13.23 -5.84 -3.86
C LEU A 69 -12.89 -4.73 -2.86
N LYS A 70 -12.55 -5.11 -1.62
CA LYS A 70 -11.95 -4.21 -0.62
C LYS A 70 -10.45 -4.51 -0.51
N LEU A 71 -9.61 -3.48 -0.62
CA LEU A 71 -8.17 -3.59 -0.36
C LEU A 71 -7.94 -3.76 1.15
N THR A 72 -7.26 -4.82 1.55
CA THR A 72 -7.03 -5.14 2.98
C THR A 72 -5.55 -5.14 3.36
N ALA A 73 -4.66 -5.38 2.41
CA ALA A 73 -3.22 -5.25 2.63
C ALA A 73 -2.52 -4.78 1.36
N GLN A 74 -1.48 -3.97 1.56
CA GLN A 74 -0.59 -3.51 0.50
C GLN A 74 0.84 -3.51 1.05
N SER A 75 1.78 -4.03 0.28
CA SER A 75 3.21 -3.95 0.57
C SER A 75 3.98 -3.67 -0.70
N THR A 76 5.15 -3.04 -0.57
CA THR A 76 6.06 -2.80 -1.70
C THR A 76 7.38 -3.50 -1.47
N GLY A 77 8.05 -3.89 -2.54
CA GLY A 77 9.38 -4.47 -2.47
C GLY A 77 10.14 -4.28 -3.78
N PRO A 78 11.48 -4.34 -3.77
CA PRO A 78 12.27 -4.19 -4.98
C PRO A 78 11.95 -5.33 -5.96
N ASP A 79 11.66 -5.03 -7.23
CA ASP A 79 11.24 -6.03 -8.22
C ASP A 79 12.24 -7.18 -8.38
N PHE A 80 13.54 -6.85 -8.38
CA PHE A 80 14.64 -7.81 -8.54
C PHE A 80 14.81 -8.82 -7.39
N LEU A 81 14.14 -8.63 -6.25
CA LEU A 81 14.16 -9.60 -5.15
C LEU A 81 13.08 -10.69 -5.27
N TRP A 82 12.20 -10.63 -6.29
CA TRP A 82 11.04 -11.51 -6.42
C TRP A 82 11.07 -12.40 -7.68
N GLN A 83 12.25 -12.94 -8.01
CA GLN A 83 12.45 -13.91 -9.10
C GLN A 83 12.06 -15.34 -8.71
#